data_AF-A0A015J3N3-F1
#
_entry.id   AF-A0A015J3N3-F1
#
_cell.length_a   1.000
_cell.length_b   1.000
_cell.length_c   1.000
_cell.angle_alpha   90.00
_cell.angle_beta   90.00
_cell.angle_gamma   90.00
#
_symmetry.space_group_name_H-M   'P 1'
#
loop_
_entity.id
_entity.type
_entity.pdbx_description
1 polymer ?
#
loop_
_entity_poly.entity_id
_entity_poly.type
_entity_poly.pdbx_seq_one_letter_code
_entity_poly.pdbx_strand_id
1 'polypeptide(L)'
;MNNQVPRISDIQLPSSVSTLYMDGSFLPPSSHLISSMAYAWTAIDPDGFILESHYNIISFIFPSALRSEICALMHGLDSLPRNSKITVATDCAQLLSLWSSYVNAPFIPKLLKEPNHLLWSSIRAIKSLKNLDVTLIKVPAYADNPLNNHVDALAKAAHTDSYLSSRPLSELLAPCILQFNSLPVDMNIRKFVRDIFDAKSLLTLAALPRFNSCSPTSDIDWACTKFCLNNNKQFVSHRNGRSDFCSFRIKLLLDMLLTLTTLQRQKPHLYNPSWLCPQCNSSPETLDHLWTCPYILPEFSPLTTFKALLLDLRTTYLDKFLSESSLLPLSDSFAADFKSIDCWDCDPPSISCLKLARGLIPISLTEFLGNYFSSFTIWSILDTPLYDFHFDLYVQIWLCRSIFFHHWKSAQGITKKMKLSALGPSSIFQLSSYIPPDSLTPSLATVSSDSWVSWVSSSIIRGGS
;
A
#
# COMPACT_ATOMS: atom_id res chain seq x y z
N MET A 1 50.97 5.22 -10.53
CA MET A 1 49.51 5.41 -10.53
C MET A 1 49.04 5.23 -9.09
N ASN A 2 48.63 6.30 -8.42
CA ASN A 2 48.09 6.24 -7.07
C ASN A 2 46.78 5.45 -7.10
N ASN A 3 46.79 4.21 -6.61
CA ASN A 3 45.60 3.42 -6.35
C ASN A 3 44.85 3.99 -5.14
N GLN A 4 44.24 5.17 -5.30
CA GLN A 4 43.28 5.69 -4.34
C GLN A 4 42.04 4.80 -4.41
N VAL A 5 41.79 4.07 -3.32
CA VAL A 5 40.55 3.31 -3.14
C VAL A 5 39.46 4.33 -2.83
N PRO A 6 38.28 4.26 -3.48
CA PRO A 6 37.15 5.10 -3.12
C PRO A 6 36.84 4.91 -1.63
N ARG A 7 36.72 6.02 -0.91
CA ARG A 7 36.65 6.06 0.55
C ARG A 7 35.38 6.78 0.98
N ILE A 8 34.59 6.14 1.82
CA ILE A 8 33.30 6.56 2.35
C ILE A 8 33.46 7.36 3.65
N SER A 9 34.46 7.04 4.48
CA SER A 9 34.77 7.77 5.70
C SER A 9 35.90 8.78 5.50
N ASP A 10 35.75 9.97 6.09
CA ASP A 10 36.79 11.00 6.05
C ASP A 10 37.94 10.70 7.05
N ILE A 11 37.80 9.65 7.85
CA ILE A 11 38.68 9.28 8.95
C ILE A 11 39.61 8.13 8.56
N GLN A 12 40.87 8.23 8.99
CA GLN A 12 41.86 7.17 8.85
C GLN A 12 42.39 6.73 10.20
N LEU A 13 41.98 5.53 10.61
CA LEU A 13 42.49 4.90 11.82
C LEU A 13 43.95 4.46 11.67
N PRO A 14 44.72 4.47 12.77
CA PRO A 14 46.10 3.98 12.76
C PRO A 14 46.14 2.45 12.62
N SER A 15 47.28 1.91 12.21
CA SER A 15 47.47 0.45 12.09
C SER A 15 47.52 -0.28 13.43
N SER A 16 47.61 0.44 14.55
CA SER A 16 47.61 -0.11 15.90
C SER A 16 46.21 -0.51 16.40
N VAL A 17 45.13 -0.19 15.70
CA VAL A 17 43.77 -0.57 16.14
C VAL A 17 43.66 -2.09 16.23
N SER A 18 43.20 -2.57 17.38
CA SER A 18 42.98 -3.99 17.68
C SER A 18 41.50 -4.38 17.68
N THR A 19 40.66 -3.50 18.23
CA THR A 19 39.23 -3.75 18.45
C THR A 19 38.42 -2.51 18.12
N LEU A 20 37.26 -2.72 17.50
CA LEU A 20 36.28 -1.69 17.19
C LEU A 20 34.98 -2.01 17.92
N TYR A 21 34.53 -1.12 18.79
CA TYR A 21 33.18 -1.15 19.36
C TYR A 21 32.27 -0.32 18.49
N MET A 22 31.07 -0.81 18.20
CA MET A 22 30.11 -0.13 17.32
C MET A 22 28.69 -0.27 17.84
N ASP A 23 27.87 0.74 17.57
CA ASP A 23 26.46 0.75 17.94
C ASP A 23 25.65 1.65 16.97
N GLY A 24 24.35 1.36 16.86
CA GLY A 24 23.39 2.11 16.06
C GLY A 24 22.20 2.58 16.90
N SER A 25 21.82 3.85 16.76
CA SER A 25 20.63 4.40 17.43
C SER A 25 19.53 4.76 16.44
N PHE A 26 18.29 4.42 16.79
CA PHE A 26 17.11 4.71 15.99
C PHE A 26 16.01 5.32 16.85
N LEU A 27 15.58 6.52 16.48
CA LEU A 27 14.42 7.19 17.04
C LEU A 27 13.25 7.07 16.06
N PRO A 28 12.19 6.31 16.41
CA PRO A 28 11.00 6.22 15.58
C PRO A 28 10.32 7.59 15.45
N PRO A 29 9.53 7.81 14.39
CA PRO A 29 8.81 9.06 14.23
C PRO A 29 7.81 9.24 15.38
N SER A 30 7.93 10.35 16.12
CA SER A 30 6.85 10.80 17.00
C SER A 30 5.79 11.54 16.16
N SER A 31 4.62 11.85 16.74
CA SER A 31 3.45 12.41 16.04
C SER A 31 3.73 13.61 15.12
N HIS A 32 4.87 14.31 15.27
CA HIS A 32 5.25 15.46 14.45
C HIS A 32 6.73 15.48 14.00
N LEU A 33 7.51 14.40 14.12
CA LEU A 33 8.94 14.38 13.75
C LEU A 33 9.29 13.27 12.73
N ILE A 34 10.26 13.58 11.87
CA ILE A 34 10.89 12.62 10.95
C ILE A 34 11.72 11.64 11.80
N SER A 35 11.66 10.34 11.48
CA SER A 35 12.49 9.32 12.12
C SER A 35 13.98 9.69 12.04
N SER A 36 14.76 9.44 13.08
CA SER A 36 16.20 9.75 13.08
C SER A 36 17.02 8.47 13.27
N MET A 37 18.10 8.33 12.50
CA MET A 37 19.05 7.22 12.61
C MET A 37 20.45 7.78 12.80
N ALA A 38 21.21 7.18 13.71
CA ALA A 38 22.59 7.54 13.96
C ALA A 38 23.45 6.28 14.16
N TYR A 39 24.74 6.40 13.94
CA TYR A 39 25.71 5.36 14.27
C TYR A 39 26.86 5.94 15.05
N ALA A 40 27.55 5.08 15.79
CA ALA A 40 28.82 5.40 16.40
C ALA A 40 29.76 4.20 16.37
N TRP A 41 31.06 4.49 16.45
CA TRP A 41 32.09 3.50 16.70
C TRP A 41 33.25 4.10 17.50
N THR A 42 33.95 3.25 18.26
CA THR A 42 35.16 3.59 19.01
C THR A 42 36.23 2.53 18.73
N ALA A 43 37.40 3.00 18.35
CA ALA A 43 38.57 2.17 18.04
C ALA A 43 39.54 2.17 19.23
N ILE A 44 39.99 0.98 19.64
CA ILE A 44 40.96 0.80 20.71
C ILE A 44 42.21 0.06 20.22
N ASP A 45 43.33 0.29 20.90
CA ASP A 45 44.58 -0.45 20.69
C ASP A 45 44.58 -1.79 21.48
N PRO A 46 45.64 -2.61 21.42
CA PRO A 46 45.72 -3.86 22.19
C PRO A 46 45.81 -3.67 23.70
N ASP A 47 46.26 -2.50 24.16
CA ASP A 47 46.41 -2.14 25.58
C ASP A 47 45.09 -1.60 26.17
N GLY A 48 44.06 -1.42 25.33
CA GLY A 48 42.73 -0.97 25.72
C GLY A 48 42.56 0.55 25.72
N PHE A 49 43.54 1.31 25.20
CA PHE A 49 43.41 2.76 25.06
C PHE A 49 42.53 3.10 23.87
N ILE A 50 41.64 4.08 24.07
CA ILE A 50 40.84 4.67 23.00
C ILE A 50 41.76 5.47 22.10
N LEU A 51 41.84 5.04 20.84
CA LEU A 51 42.59 5.73 19.79
C LEU A 51 41.74 6.82 19.15
N GLU A 52 40.48 6.50 18.83
CA GLU A 52 39.55 7.42 18.18
C GLU A 52 38.10 6.97 18.40
N SER A 53 37.18 7.93 18.47
CA SER A 53 35.74 7.71 18.49
C SER A 53 35.07 8.58 17.44
N HIS A 54 34.05 8.05 16.78
CA HIS A 54 33.29 8.76 15.76
C HIS A 54 31.80 8.44 15.87
N TYR A 55 30.97 9.43 15.55
CA TYR A 55 29.53 9.29 15.49
C TYR A 55 28.97 10.22 14.41
N ASN A 56 27.88 9.81 13.76
CA ASN A 56 27.21 10.64 12.76
C ASN A 56 25.74 10.25 12.57
N ILE A 57 24.98 11.13 11.92
CA ILE A 57 23.59 10.91 11.51
C ILE A 57 23.57 10.25 10.13
N ILE A 58 22.65 9.31 9.94
CA ILE A 58 22.45 8.58 8.69
C ILE A 58 21.33 9.23 7.88
N SER A 59 21.43 9.15 6.55
CA SER A 59 20.32 9.51 5.65
C SER A 59 18.98 8.90 6.10
N PHE A 60 17.92 9.69 6.03
CA PHE A 60 16.56 9.33 6.46
C PHE A 60 15.86 8.26 5.59
N ILE A 61 16.55 7.65 4.63
CA ILE A 61 15.98 6.68 3.69
C ILE A 61 16.09 5.27 4.28
N PHE A 62 14.99 4.51 4.22
CA PHE A 62 14.84 3.16 4.82
C PHE A 62 15.11 3.10 6.33
N PRO A 63 14.39 3.89 7.16
CA PRO A 63 14.63 3.95 8.60
C PRO A 63 14.47 2.58 9.28
N SER A 64 15.50 2.12 9.99
CA SER A 64 15.43 0.95 10.88
C SER A 64 16.62 0.87 11.83
N ALA A 65 16.42 0.34 13.04
CA ALA A 65 17.50 0.11 14.01
C ALA A 65 18.62 -0.79 13.45
N LEU A 66 18.26 -1.83 12.70
CA LEU A 66 19.27 -2.69 12.07
C LEU A 66 20.13 -1.93 11.05
N ARG A 67 19.56 -0.94 10.35
CA ARG A 67 20.31 -0.15 9.37
C ARG A 67 21.36 0.73 10.06
N SER A 68 21.06 1.32 11.21
CA SER A 68 22.04 2.08 11.98
C SER A 68 23.24 1.22 12.41
N GLU A 69 23.00 -0.01 12.84
CA GLU A 69 24.05 -0.99 13.18
C GLU A 69 24.94 -1.34 11.99
N ILE A 70 24.32 -1.60 10.83
CA ILE A 70 25.06 -1.96 9.60
C ILE A 70 25.89 -0.75 9.11
N CYS A 71 25.36 0.47 9.24
CA CYS A 71 26.10 1.69 8.94
C CYS A 71 27.31 1.87 9.89
N ALA A 72 27.14 1.60 11.18
CA ALA A 72 28.23 1.65 12.16
C ALA A 72 29.39 0.73 11.73
N LEU A 73 29.06 -0.51 11.36
CA LEU A 73 30.03 -1.48 10.84
C LEU A 73 30.70 -0.98 9.55
N MET A 74 29.91 -0.52 8.59
CA MET A 74 30.42 -0.09 7.28
C MET A 74 31.41 1.07 7.42
N HIS A 75 31.05 2.12 8.16
CA HIS A 75 31.91 3.29 8.36
C HIS A 75 33.11 2.99 9.25
N GLY A 76 32.97 2.10 10.24
CA GLY A 76 34.06 1.63 11.06
C GLY A 76 35.12 0.87 10.25
N LEU A 77 34.70 -0.11 9.44
CA LEU A 77 35.60 -0.86 8.55
C LEU A 77 36.23 0.03 7.47
N ASP A 78 35.49 1.01 6.95
CA ASP A 78 36.04 1.95 5.99
C ASP A 78 37.03 2.96 6.60
N SER A 79 37.09 3.09 7.91
CA SER A 79 38.10 3.91 8.58
C SER A 79 39.43 3.18 8.76
N LEU A 80 39.44 1.84 8.68
CA LEU A 80 40.65 1.02 8.86
C LEU A 80 41.65 1.11 7.69
N PRO A 81 42.96 0.98 7.97
CA PRO A 81 43.97 0.84 6.93
C PRO A 81 43.91 -0.54 6.24
N ARG A 82 44.67 -0.69 5.14
CA ARG A 82 44.74 -1.97 4.41
C ARG A 82 45.47 -3.03 5.23
N ASN A 83 45.08 -4.29 5.04
CA ASN A 83 45.66 -5.48 5.67
C ASN A 83 45.52 -5.49 7.21
N SER A 84 44.57 -4.73 7.77
CA SER A 84 44.28 -4.77 9.20
C SER A 84 43.63 -6.09 9.61
N LYS A 85 44.03 -6.56 10.78
CA LYS A 85 43.37 -7.63 11.52
C LYS A 85 42.65 -7.02 12.70
N ILE A 86 41.33 -7.17 12.76
CA ILE A 86 40.47 -6.44 13.69
C ILE A 86 39.41 -7.35 14.33
N THR A 87 39.14 -7.10 15.60
CA THR A 87 37.94 -7.62 16.27
C THR A 87 36.86 -6.54 16.31
N VAL A 88 35.65 -6.84 15.86
CA VAL A 88 34.51 -5.90 15.91
C VAL A 88 33.52 -6.40 16.95
N ALA A 89 33.22 -5.56 17.93
CA ALA A 89 32.34 -5.84 19.06
C ALA A 89 31.02 -5.08 18.90
N THR A 90 29.91 -5.81 19.01
CA THR A 90 28.53 -5.27 18.92
C THR A 90 27.59 -6.15 19.75
N ASP A 91 26.50 -5.59 20.26
CA ASP A 91 25.45 -6.33 20.95
C ASP A 91 24.35 -6.88 20.01
N CYS A 92 24.35 -6.44 18.75
CA CYS A 92 23.36 -6.80 17.74
C CYS A 92 23.58 -8.23 17.18
N ALA A 93 22.91 -9.22 17.77
CA ALA A 93 22.99 -10.62 17.31
C ALA A 93 22.53 -10.82 15.86
N GLN A 94 21.57 -10.02 15.38
CA GLN A 94 21.09 -10.11 14.01
C GLN A 94 22.19 -9.72 13.00
N LEU A 95 23.04 -8.75 13.34
CA LEU A 95 24.16 -8.34 12.50
C LEU A 95 25.16 -9.49 12.31
N LEU A 96 25.49 -10.24 13.37
CA LEU A 96 26.38 -11.41 13.27
C LEU A 96 25.81 -12.49 12.35
N SER A 97 24.50 -12.76 12.46
CA SER A 97 23.82 -13.71 11.58
C SER A 97 23.91 -13.27 10.12
N LEU A 98 23.64 -12.00 9.83
CA LEU A 98 23.69 -11.46 8.48
C LEU A 98 25.12 -11.44 7.91
N TRP A 99 26.14 -11.10 8.71
CA TRP A 99 27.54 -11.19 8.32
C TRP A 99 27.91 -12.58 7.80
N SER A 100 27.48 -13.62 8.51
CA SER A 100 27.75 -15.01 8.10
C SER A 100 27.19 -15.31 6.70
N SER A 101 26.00 -14.77 6.39
CA SER A 101 25.32 -14.99 5.11
C SER A 101 25.83 -14.12 3.95
N TYR A 102 26.24 -12.88 4.23
CA TYR A 102 26.63 -11.91 3.20
C TYR A 102 28.14 -11.89 2.92
N VAL A 103 28.95 -12.07 3.97
CA VAL A 103 30.41 -11.86 3.92
C VAL A 103 31.17 -13.18 3.95
N ASN A 104 30.82 -14.11 4.83
CA ASN A 104 31.52 -15.39 4.95
C ASN A 104 31.10 -16.39 3.85
N ALA A 105 29.87 -16.28 3.35
CA ALA A 105 29.34 -17.16 2.31
C ALA A 105 29.45 -16.57 0.89
N PRO A 106 29.48 -17.42 -0.15
CA PRO A 106 29.27 -16.99 -1.53
C PRO A 106 27.94 -16.27 -1.70
N PHE A 107 27.91 -15.28 -2.61
CA PHE A 107 26.70 -14.53 -2.89
C PHE A 107 25.62 -15.45 -3.48
N ILE A 108 24.38 -15.34 -2.97
CA ILE A 108 23.22 -16.01 -3.52
C ILE A 108 22.13 -14.98 -3.88
N PRO A 109 21.41 -15.14 -5.02
CA PRO A 109 20.39 -14.17 -5.45
C PRO A 109 19.26 -13.93 -4.45
N LYS A 110 19.04 -14.85 -3.49
CA LYS A 110 18.06 -14.68 -2.41
C LYS A 110 18.37 -13.46 -1.53
N LEU A 111 19.63 -13.04 -1.42
CA LEU A 111 20.04 -11.87 -0.63
C LEU A 111 19.45 -10.56 -1.16
N LEU A 112 19.17 -10.46 -2.47
CA LEU A 112 18.50 -9.31 -3.08
C LEU A 112 17.02 -9.15 -2.66
N LYS A 113 16.49 -10.12 -1.91
CA LYS A 113 15.14 -10.05 -1.32
C LYS A 113 15.18 -9.48 0.10
N GLU A 114 16.35 -9.32 0.70
CA GLU A 114 16.49 -8.77 2.03
C GLU A 114 16.70 -7.25 1.97
N PRO A 115 16.25 -6.50 2.99
CA PRO A 115 16.60 -5.08 3.13
C PRO A 115 18.09 -4.92 3.42
N ASN A 116 18.63 -3.72 3.18
CA ASN A 116 20.03 -3.37 3.46
C ASN A 116 21.08 -4.18 2.65
N HIS A 117 20.67 -4.86 1.57
CA HIS A 117 21.57 -5.68 0.75
C HIS A 117 22.66 -4.85 0.06
N LEU A 118 22.43 -3.55 -0.19
CA LEU A 118 23.45 -2.65 -0.75
C LEU A 118 24.51 -2.28 0.28
N LEU A 119 24.13 -2.07 1.55
CA LEU A 119 25.08 -1.86 2.65
C LEU A 119 25.96 -3.09 2.85
N TRP A 120 25.38 -4.29 2.86
CA TRP A 120 26.14 -5.53 2.96
C TRP A 120 27.07 -5.79 1.77
N SER A 121 26.62 -5.44 0.56
CA SER A 121 27.47 -5.50 -0.64
C SER A 121 28.66 -4.54 -0.52
N SER A 122 28.44 -3.35 0.05
CA SER A 122 29.49 -2.35 0.30
C SER A 122 30.48 -2.84 1.36
N ILE A 123 30.01 -3.42 2.48
CA ILE A 123 30.87 -4.03 3.50
C ILE A 123 31.76 -5.12 2.91
N ARG A 124 31.18 -6.00 2.08
CA ARG A 124 31.93 -7.05 1.38
C ARG A 124 32.98 -6.45 0.43
N ALA A 125 32.65 -5.38 -0.28
CA ALA A 125 33.58 -4.67 -1.14
C ALA A 125 34.72 -4.03 -0.33
N ILE A 126 34.45 -3.34 0.77
CA ILE A 126 35.46 -2.73 1.66
C ILE A 126 36.42 -3.80 2.17
N LYS A 127 35.88 -4.91 2.72
CA LYS A 127 36.69 -6.03 3.22
C LYS A 127 37.63 -6.57 2.14
N SER A 128 37.12 -6.73 0.91
CA SER A 128 37.90 -7.23 -0.22
C SER A 128 38.94 -6.23 -0.71
N LEU A 129 38.57 -4.95 -0.87
CA LEU A 129 39.44 -3.89 -1.41
C LEU A 129 40.59 -3.56 -0.46
N LYS A 130 40.34 -3.63 0.85
CA LYS A 130 41.34 -3.36 1.89
C LYS A 130 42.02 -4.61 2.43
N ASN A 131 41.61 -5.80 1.99
CA ASN A 131 42.11 -7.08 2.48
C ASN A 131 42.06 -7.19 4.02
N LEU A 132 40.88 -6.93 4.60
CA LEU A 132 40.68 -6.93 6.05
C LEU A 132 40.42 -8.35 6.57
N ASP A 133 41.09 -8.70 7.67
CA ASP A 133 40.79 -9.88 8.48
C ASP A 133 39.92 -9.46 9.68
N VAL A 134 38.61 -9.76 9.61
CA VAL A 134 37.60 -9.23 10.54
C VAL A 134 36.97 -10.39 11.31
N THR A 135 37.03 -10.32 12.64
CA THR A 135 36.30 -11.22 13.54
C THR A 135 35.21 -10.44 14.27
N LEU A 136 33.95 -10.88 14.16
CA LEU A 136 32.84 -10.29 14.92
C LEU A 136 32.63 -11.04 16.23
N ILE A 137 32.48 -10.29 17.33
CA ILE A 137 32.12 -10.82 18.64
C ILE A 137 30.83 -10.17 19.14
N LYS A 138 29.98 -10.97 19.78
CA LYS A 138 28.78 -10.47 20.46
C LYS A 138 29.14 -10.00 21.85
N VAL A 139 28.82 -8.75 22.17
CA VAL A 139 28.82 -8.23 23.53
C VAL A 139 27.44 -8.48 24.14
N PRO A 140 27.33 -8.94 25.40
CA PRO A 140 26.03 -9.08 26.03
C PRO A 140 25.38 -7.69 26.22
N ALA A 141 24.17 -7.52 25.71
CA ALA A 141 23.35 -6.36 26.03
C ALA A 141 23.13 -6.28 27.55
N TYR A 142 23.24 -5.08 28.13
CA TYR A 142 23.11 -4.81 29.57
C TYR A 142 24.20 -5.42 30.47
N ALA A 143 25.31 -5.91 29.92
CA ALA A 143 26.51 -6.10 30.72
C ALA A 143 27.16 -4.74 31.00
N ASP A 144 27.84 -4.59 32.15
CA ASP A 144 28.67 -3.43 32.49
C ASP A 144 29.94 -3.37 31.60
N ASN A 145 29.79 -3.42 30.27
CA ASN A 145 30.89 -3.17 29.35
C ASN A 145 30.99 -1.65 29.10
N PRO A 146 32.00 -0.96 29.67
CA PRO A 146 32.09 0.49 29.61
C PRO A 146 32.24 1.01 28.17
N LEU A 147 32.89 0.24 27.28
CA LEU A 147 33.10 0.64 25.88
C LEU A 147 31.81 0.49 25.06
N ASN A 148 31.03 -0.56 25.30
CA ASN A 148 29.72 -0.70 24.63
C ASN A 148 28.77 0.42 25.06
N ASN A 149 28.70 0.72 26.36
CA ASN A 149 27.89 1.81 26.90
C ASN A 149 28.36 3.18 26.39
N HIS A 150 29.68 3.35 26.18
CA HIS A 150 30.22 4.57 25.59
C HIS A 150 29.73 4.77 24.14
N VAL A 151 29.77 3.74 23.31
CA VAL A 151 29.34 3.85 21.90
C VAL A 151 27.83 4.01 21.77
N ASP A 152 27.03 3.35 22.61
CA ASP A 152 25.57 3.59 22.72
C ASP A 152 25.27 5.06 23.05
N ALA A 153 25.98 5.62 24.03
CA ALA A 153 25.81 7.02 24.41
C ALA A 153 26.21 7.98 23.28
N LEU A 154 27.28 7.68 22.53
CA LEU A 154 27.68 8.46 21.35
C LEU A 154 26.63 8.41 20.24
N ALA A 155 26.11 7.21 19.93
CA ALA A 155 25.07 7.06 18.91
C ALA A 155 23.80 7.83 19.29
N LYS A 156 23.42 7.85 20.57
CA LYS A 156 22.30 8.66 21.07
C LYS A 156 22.58 10.16 21.03
N ALA A 157 23.78 10.59 21.40
CA ALA A 157 24.17 12.00 21.40
C ALA A 157 24.14 12.62 20.00
N ALA A 158 24.46 11.82 18.98
CA ALA A 158 24.43 12.22 17.57
C ALA A 158 23.07 12.81 17.14
N HIS A 159 21.95 12.36 17.72
CA HIS A 159 20.62 12.88 17.38
C HIS A 159 20.40 14.34 17.81
N THR A 160 21.17 14.81 18.80
CA THR A 160 21.06 16.16 19.37
C THR A 160 22.15 17.12 18.88
N ASP A 161 23.10 16.62 18.10
CA ASP A 161 24.21 17.41 17.59
C ASP A 161 23.79 18.18 16.33
N SER A 162 23.58 19.49 16.48
CA SER A 162 23.13 20.38 15.41
C SER A 162 24.19 20.65 14.34
N TYR A 163 25.46 20.30 14.59
CA TYR A 163 26.54 20.49 13.63
C TYR A 163 26.65 19.33 12.63
N LEU A 164 25.97 18.21 12.86
CA LEU A 164 25.95 17.08 11.95
C LEU A 164 24.97 17.31 10.79
N SER A 165 25.47 17.23 9.56
CA SER A 165 24.64 17.19 8.37
C SER A 165 24.51 15.75 7.89
N SER A 166 23.28 15.28 7.66
CA SER A 166 23.04 13.95 7.10
C SER A 166 23.72 13.84 5.74
N ARG A 167 24.80 13.07 5.64
CA ARG A 167 25.48 12.84 4.36
C ARG A 167 24.64 11.88 3.52
N PRO A 168 24.33 12.19 2.25
CA PRO A 168 23.64 11.24 1.39
C PRO A 168 24.51 9.98 1.26
N LEU A 169 23.86 8.83 1.19
CA LEU A 169 24.50 7.53 1.00
C LEU A 169 25.00 7.36 -0.46
N SER A 170 25.64 8.40 -1.01
CA SER A 170 26.08 8.50 -2.41
C SER A 170 27.30 7.64 -2.73
N GLU A 171 27.88 6.95 -1.73
CA GLU A 171 29.14 6.23 -1.87
C GLU A 171 28.99 4.74 -1.53
N LEU A 172 27.83 4.13 -1.80
CA LEU A 172 27.70 2.68 -1.77
C LEU A 172 28.65 2.05 -2.79
N LEU A 173 29.50 1.13 -2.34
CA LEU A 173 30.45 0.39 -3.18
C LEU A 173 29.83 -0.88 -3.80
N ALA A 174 28.51 -0.89 -3.98
CA ALA A 174 27.80 -2.01 -4.57
C ALA A 174 27.97 -2.00 -6.12
N PRO A 175 28.22 -3.15 -6.75
CA PRO A 175 28.56 -3.22 -8.18
C PRO A 175 27.40 -2.84 -9.12
N CYS A 176 26.15 -3.00 -8.67
CA CYS A 176 24.96 -2.59 -9.42
C CYS A 176 23.92 -2.08 -8.42
N ILE A 177 23.56 -0.81 -8.52
CA ILE A 177 22.58 -0.15 -7.66
C ILE A 177 21.36 0.16 -8.52
N LEU A 178 20.25 -0.52 -8.25
CA LEU A 178 18.97 -0.17 -8.85
C LEU A 178 18.49 1.14 -8.21
N GLN A 179 18.12 2.11 -9.04
CA GLN A 179 17.63 3.41 -8.58
C GLN A 179 16.20 3.66 -9.05
N PHE A 180 15.43 4.36 -8.22
CA PHE A 180 14.10 4.86 -8.55
C PHE A 180 14.00 6.32 -8.11
N ASN A 181 13.72 7.24 -9.03
CA ASN A 181 13.77 8.70 -8.79
C ASN A 181 15.07 9.16 -8.11
N SER A 182 16.22 8.67 -8.60
CA SER A 182 17.54 8.94 -8.03
C SER A 182 17.76 8.43 -6.59
N LEU A 183 16.82 7.66 -6.03
CA LEU A 183 16.97 6.99 -4.73
C LEU A 183 17.42 5.54 -4.95
N PRO A 184 18.41 5.04 -4.18
CA PRO A 184 18.81 3.63 -4.26
C PRO A 184 17.69 2.73 -3.73
N VAL A 185 17.49 1.57 -4.36
CA VAL A 185 16.51 0.57 -3.93
C VAL A 185 17.20 -0.46 -3.03
N ASP A 186 17.24 -0.17 -1.72
CA ASP A 186 17.88 -1.01 -0.71
C ASP A 186 16.87 -1.86 0.10
N MET A 187 15.90 -2.40 -0.62
CA MET A 187 14.83 -3.25 -0.09
C MET A 187 14.68 -4.51 -0.93
N ASN A 188 13.71 -5.36 -0.60
CA ASN A 188 13.36 -6.51 -1.41
C ASN A 188 13.02 -6.11 -2.86
N ILE A 189 13.94 -6.33 -3.80
CA ILE A 189 13.79 -5.86 -5.20
C ILE A 189 12.56 -6.47 -5.87
N ARG A 190 12.27 -7.76 -5.61
CA ARG A 190 11.10 -8.43 -6.21
C ARG A 190 9.79 -7.84 -5.70
N LYS A 191 9.70 -7.57 -4.39
CA LYS A 191 8.55 -6.89 -3.79
C LYS A 191 8.42 -5.48 -4.38
N PHE A 192 9.51 -4.71 -4.39
CA PHE A 192 9.54 -3.36 -4.95
C PHE A 192 9.01 -3.29 -6.39
N VAL A 193 9.52 -4.15 -7.29
CA VAL A 193 9.06 -4.19 -8.69
C VAL A 193 7.59 -4.55 -8.77
N ARG A 194 7.13 -5.54 -7.99
CA ARG A 194 5.70 -5.89 -7.94
C ARG A 194 4.87 -4.71 -7.46
N ASP A 195 5.29 -4.03 -6.41
CA ASP A 195 4.58 -2.90 -5.82
C ASP A 195 4.46 -1.74 -6.84
N ILE A 196 5.47 -1.52 -7.71
CA ILE A 196 5.36 -0.60 -8.87
C ILE A 196 4.27 -1.01 -9.85
N PHE A 197 4.24 -2.29 -10.28
CA PHE A 197 3.22 -2.75 -11.22
C PHE A 197 1.82 -2.72 -10.60
N ASP A 198 1.73 -3.02 -9.31
CA ASP A 198 0.54 -2.92 -8.50
C ASP A 198 0.02 -1.49 -8.38
N ALA A 199 0.92 -0.50 -8.27
CA ALA A 199 0.59 0.92 -8.30
C ALA A 199 0.06 1.36 -9.67
N LYS A 200 0.77 1.01 -10.75
CA LYS A 200 0.38 1.33 -12.13
C LYS A 200 -0.97 0.73 -12.51
N SER A 201 -1.21 -0.51 -12.11
CA SER A 201 -2.48 -1.20 -12.35
C SER A 201 -3.63 -0.52 -11.60
N LEU A 202 -3.41 -0.13 -10.34
CA LEU A 202 -4.42 0.60 -9.56
C LEU A 202 -4.72 1.97 -10.18
N LEU A 203 -3.71 2.71 -10.63
CA LEU A 203 -3.90 3.99 -11.31
C LEU A 203 -4.69 3.81 -12.62
N THR A 204 -4.40 2.75 -13.38
CA THR A 204 -5.11 2.45 -14.63
C THR A 204 -6.57 2.14 -14.36
N LEU A 205 -6.87 1.41 -13.29
CA LEU A 205 -8.24 1.15 -12.83
C LEU A 205 -8.94 2.44 -12.40
N ALA A 206 -8.28 3.24 -11.55
CA ALA A 206 -8.82 4.49 -11.02
C ALA A 206 -9.13 5.53 -12.10
N ALA A 207 -8.34 5.55 -13.18
CA ALA A 207 -8.51 6.47 -14.31
C ALA A 207 -9.59 6.03 -15.32
N LEU A 208 -10.30 4.92 -15.11
CA LEU A 208 -11.37 4.51 -16.02
C LEU A 208 -12.49 5.59 -16.05
N PRO A 209 -12.97 6.01 -17.23
CA PRO A 209 -13.96 7.09 -17.35
C PRO A 209 -15.25 6.90 -16.53
N ARG A 210 -15.61 5.64 -16.27
CA ARG A 210 -16.78 5.26 -15.47
C ARG A 210 -16.70 5.69 -13.99
N PHE A 211 -15.49 5.92 -13.48
CA PHE A 211 -15.29 6.44 -12.12
C PHE A 211 -15.28 7.98 -12.09
N ASN A 212 -15.05 8.62 -13.24
CA ASN A 212 -15.00 10.09 -13.37
C ASN A 212 -16.38 10.72 -13.61
N SER A 213 -17.39 9.94 -14.01
CA SER A 213 -18.70 10.47 -14.40
C SER A 213 -19.57 10.92 -13.23
N CYS A 214 -19.26 10.51 -12.00
CA CYS A 214 -20.11 10.79 -10.83
C CYS A 214 -19.43 11.68 -9.76
N SER A 215 -18.11 11.92 -9.86
CA SER A 215 -17.31 12.66 -8.86
C SER A 215 -15.81 12.63 -9.22
N PRO A 216 -14.97 13.49 -8.61
CA PRO A 216 -13.52 13.34 -8.67
C PRO A 216 -13.02 11.97 -8.17
N THR A 217 -11.95 11.45 -8.76
CA THR A 217 -11.26 10.22 -8.30
C THR A 217 -10.63 10.36 -6.92
N SER A 218 -10.45 11.60 -6.44
CA SER A 218 -9.90 11.91 -5.11
C SER A 218 -10.85 11.54 -3.97
N ASP A 219 -12.15 11.38 -4.25
CA ASP A 219 -13.15 11.09 -3.22
C ASP A 219 -13.14 9.62 -2.76
N ILE A 220 -12.25 8.80 -3.34
CA ILE A 220 -12.16 7.36 -3.09
C ILE A 220 -10.80 7.06 -2.47
N ASP A 221 -10.80 6.36 -1.33
CA ASP A 221 -9.58 5.74 -0.83
C ASP A 221 -9.29 4.49 -1.67
N TRP A 222 -8.47 4.67 -2.71
CA TRP A 222 -8.07 3.58 -3.61
C TRP A 222 -7.19 2.53 -2.93
N ALA A 223 -6.47 2.87 -1.86
CA ALA A 223 -5.66 1.92 -1.12
C ALA A 223 -6.55 0.99 -0.29
N CYS A 224 -7.50 1.54 0.46
CA CYS A 224 -8.50 0.77 1.20
C CYS A 224 -9.39 -0.03 0.23
N THR A 225 -9.85 0.58 -0.86
CA THR A 225 -10.65 -0.09 -1.90
C THR A 225 -9.90 -1.29 -2.46
N LYS A 226 -8.62 -1.12 -2.85
CA LYS A 226 -7.79 -2.23 -3.34
C LYS A 226 -7.61 -3.31 -2.28
N PHE A 227 -7.41 -2.94 -1.02
CA PHE A 227 -7.29 -3.88 0.08
C PHE A 227 -8.55 -4.76 0.20
N CYS A 228 -9.74 -4.15 0.27
CA CYS A 228 -11.02 -4.86 0.39
C CYS A 228 -11.39 -5.66 -0.88
N LEU A 229 -10.83 -5.29 -2.04
CA LEU A 229 -10.96 -6.05 -3.28
C LEU A 229 -10.01 -7.25 -3.34
N ASN A 230 -8.81 -7.14 -2.77
CA ASN A 230 -7.76 -8.16 -2.87
C ASN A 230 -7.81 -9.19 -1.73
N ASN A 231 -8.31 -8.83 -0.54
CA ASN A 231 -8.30 -9.69 0.65
C ASN A 231 -9.39 -10.79 0.63
N ASN A 232 -9.69 -11.22 -0.58
CA ASN A 232 -10.49 -12.35 -1.03
C ASN A 232 -9.93 -13.72 -0.57
N LYS A 233 -9.55 -13.85 0.70
CA LYS A 233 -9.05 -15.10 1.33
C LYS A 233 -10.06 -16.26 1.25
N GLN A 234 -11.30 -16.01 0.80
CA GLN A 234 -12.33 -17.03 0.59
C GLN A 234 -12.40 -17.62 -0.84
N PHE A 235 -11.54 -17.18 -1.78
CA PHE A 235 -11.65 -17.50 -3.22
C PHE A 235 -10.98 -18.82 -3.62
N VAL A 236 -10.40 -19.57 -2.68
CA VAL A 236 -9.54 -20.74 -2.98
C VAL A 236 -10.33 -22.06 -3.15
N SER A 237 -11.67 -22.03 -3.22
CA SER A 237 -12.44 -23.23 -3.58
C SER A 237 -13.26 -23.01 -4.85
N HIS A 238 -12.80 -23.57 -5.97
CA HIS A 238 -13.52 -23.65 -7.26
C HIS A 238 -14.78 -24.55 -7.23
N ARG A 239 -15.34 -24.82 -6.06
CA ARG A 239 -16.55 -25.63 -5.91
C ARG A 239 -17.56 -24.84 -5.09
N ASN A 240 -18.79 -24.74 -5.61
CA ASN A 240 -20.01 -24.23 -4.96
C ASN A 240 -20.32 -22.72 -5.13
N GLY A 241 -20.73 -22.27 -6.32
CA GLY A 241 -21.45 -20.98 -6.50
C GLY A 241 -20.66 -19.68 -6.28
N ARG A 242 -19.44 -19.76 -5.72
CA ARG A 242 -18.58 -18.61 -5.40
C ARG A 242 -18.16 -17.82 -6.65
N SER A 243 -18.06 -18.45 -7.83
CA SER A 243 -17.70 -17.75 -9.08
C SER A 243 -18.70 -16.66 -9.46
N ASP A 244 -19.99 -16.87 -9.22
CA ASP A 244 -21.05 -15.95 -9.65
C ASP A 244 -21.11 -14.71 -8.76
N PHE A 245 -20.92 -14.90 -7.45
CA PHE A 245 -20.79 -13.79 -6.51
C PHE A 245 -19.53 -12.95 -6.80
N CYS A 246 -18.40 -13.61 -7.07
CA CYS A 246 -17.18 -12.91 -7.46
C CYS A 246 -17.38 -12.11 -8.76
N SER A 247 -18.05 -12.72 -9.74
CA SER A 247 -18.44 -12.04 -10.98
C SER A 247 -19.35 -10.85 -10.72
N PHE A 248 -20.31 -11.01 -9.80
CA PHE A 248 -21.20 -9.93 -9.37
C PHE A 248 -20.41 -8.78 -8.76
N ARG A 249 -19.53 -9.00 -7.77
CA ARG A 249 -18.74 -7.93 -7.14
C ARG A 249 -17.88 -7.17 -8.16
N ILE A 250 -17.20 -7.88 -9.07
CA ILE A 250 -16.39 -7.23 -10.10
C ILE A 250 -17.27 -6.42 -11.05
N LYS A 251 -18.41 -6.97 -11.49
CA LYS A 251 -19.34 -6.25 -12.36
C LYS A 251 -20.01 -5.07 -11.65
N LEU A 252 -20.28 -5.20 -10.36
CA LEU A 252 -20.85 -4.15 -9.53
C LEU A 252 -19.88 -2.97 -9.41
N LEU A 253 -18.62 -3.25 -9.02
CA LEU A 253 -17.54 -2.27 -8.98
C LEU A 253 -17.37 -1.55 -10.32
N LEU A 254 -17.40 -2.30 -11.42
CA LEU A 254 -17.16 -1.77 -12.75
C LEU A 254 -18.42 -1.19 -13.43
N ASP A 255 -19.59 -1.13 -12.78
CA ASP A 255 -20.84 -0.73 -13.43
C ASP A 255 -21.15 -1.51 -14.73
N MET A 256 -20.98 -2.84 -14.64
CA MET A 256 -21.15 -3.82 -15.72
C MET A 256 -22.23 -4.87 -15.42
N LEU A 257 -23.06 -4.64 -14.40
CA LEU A 257 -24.22 -5.51 -14.17
C LEU A 257 -25.20 -5.40 -15.33
N LEU A 258 -25.81 -6.53 -15.71
CA LEU A 258 -26.77 -6.62 -16.82
C LEU A 258 -28.15 -6.06 -16.44
N THR A 259 -28.18 -4.76 -16.15
CA THR A 259 -29.41 -3.96 -16.01
C THR A 259 -30.09 -3.81 -17.38
N LEU A 260 -31.38 -3.44 -17.40
CA LEU A 260 -32.08 -3.20 -18.67
C LEU A 260 -31.43 -2.09 -19.49
N THR A 261 -31.00 -0.99 -18.86
CA THR A 261 -30.28 0.11 -19.54
C THR A 261 -28.98 -0.36 -20.19
N THR A 262 -28.20 -1.20 -19.50
CA THR A 262 -27.00 -1.82 -20.07
C THR A 262 -27.32 -2.70 -21.26
N LEU A 263 -28.40 -3.47 -21.19
CA LEU A 263 -28.83 -4.35 -22.28
C LEU A 263 -29.38 -3.57 -23.48
N GLN A 264 -30.14 -2.49 -23.26
CA GLN A 264 -30.61 -1.56 -24.30
C GLN A 264 -29.43 -0.96 -25.05
N ARG A 265 -28.38 -0.54 -24.34
CA ARG A 265 -27.15 -0.02 -24.95
C ARG A 265 -26.38 -1.09 -25.74
N GLN A 266 -26.28 -2.31 -25.23
CA GLN A 266 -25.49 -3.37 -25.86
C GLN A 266 -26.21 -4.08 -27.02
N LYS A 267 -27.53 -4.22 -26.95
CA LYS A 267 -28.36 -4.92 -27.94
C LYS A 267 -29.66 -4.16 -28.21
N PRO A 268 -29.60 -2.97 -28.81
CA PRO A 268 -30.78 -2.13 -29.05
C PRO A 268 -31.83 -2.79 -29.97
N HIS A 269 -31.41 -3.73 -30.82
CA HIS A 269 -32.30 -4.52 -31.67
C HIS A 269 -33.15 -5.57 -30.91
N LEU A 270 -32.74 -5.96 -29.70
CA LEU A 270 -33.50 -6.91 -28.85
C LEU A 270 -34.22 -6.24 -27.69
N TYR A 271 -33.71 -5.10 -27.22
CA TYR A 271 -34.21 -4.42 -26.04
C TYR A 271 -34.72 -3.04 -26.41
N ASN A 272 -36.04 -2.86 -26.36
CA ASN A 272 -36.67 -1.60 -26.72
C ASN A 272 -36.22 -0.48 -25.77
N PRO A 273 -35.70 0.66 -26.28
CA PRO A 273 -35.32 1.81 -25.46
C PRO A 273 -36.44 2.40 -24.61
N SER A 274 -37.72 2.22 -24.98
CA SER A 274 -38.86 2.72 -24.21
C SER A 274 -39.20 1.87 -22.98
N TRP A 275 -38.61 0.67 -22.85
CA TRP A 275 -38.86 -0.18 -21.69
C TRP A 275 -38.24 0.44 -20.43
N LEU A 276 -39.10 0.60 -19.43
CA LEU A 276 -38.72 1.04 -18.09
C LEU A 276 -38.37 -0.15 -17.20
N CYS A 277 -37.96 0.14 -15.97
CA CYS A 277 -37.66 -0.84 -14.95
C CYS A 277 -38.79 -1.86 -14.82
N PRO A 278 -38.54 -3.15 -15.06
CA PRO A 278 -39.57 -4.18 -15.00
C PRO A 278 -40.28 -4.31 -13.65
N GLN A 279 -39.61 -3.84 -12.59
CA GLN A 279 -40.07 -3.95 -11.21
C GLN A 279 -41.01 -2.81 -10.78
N CYS A 280 -40.78 -1.57 -11.21
CA CYS A 280 -41.58 -0.40 -10.82
C CYS A 280 -42.30 0.29 -11.99
N ASN A 281 -41.86 0.03 -13.23
CA ASN A 281 -42.34 0.63 -14.47
C ASN A 281 -42.39 2.18 -14.45
N SER A 282 -41.54 2.85 -13.67
CA SER A 282 -41.56 4.30 -13.51
C SER A 282 -40.30 5.01 -14.03
N SER A 283 -39.15 4.34 -14.04
CA SER A 283 -37.87 4.92 -14.46
C SER A 283 -36.99 3.90 -15.19
N PRO A 284 -35.93 4.33 -15.91
CA PRO A 284 -34.95 3.41 -16.48
C PRO A 284 -34.25 2.59 -15.38
N GLU A 285 -34.05 1.30 -15.62
CA GLU A 285 -33.31 0.44 -14.69
C GLU A 285 -31.80 0.66 -14.87
N THR A 286 -31.25 1.68 -14.23
CA THR A 286 -29.81 1.90 -14.06
C THR A 286 -29.29 1.07 -12.87
N LEU A 287 -27.96 1.05 -12.67
CA LEU A 287 -27.39 0.43 -11.48
C LEU A 287 -27.85 1.14 -10.20
N ASP A 288 -27.88 2.47 -10.18
CA ASP A 288 -28.37 3.23 -9.02
C ASP A 288 -29.87 2.99 -8.79
N HIS A 289 -30.64 2.79 -9.86
CA HIS A 289 -32.05 2.42 -9.74
C HIS A 289 -32.24 1.04 -9.10
N LEU A 290 -31.27 0.13 -9.22
CA LEU A 290 -31.35 -1.19 -8.56
C LEU A 290 -31.47 -1.05 -7.03
N TRP A 291 -30.81 -0.05 -6.45
CA TRP A 291 -30.84 0.24 -5.00
C TRP A 291 -32.00 1.14 -4.60
N THR A 292 -32.55 1.91 -5.53
CA THR A 292 -33.60 2.91 -5.26
C THR A 292 -34.98 2.54 -5.81
N CYS A 293 -35.10 1.36 -6.42
CA CYS A 293 -36.35 0.88 -6.98
C CYS A 293 -37.38 0.69 -5.85
N PRO A 294 -38.55 1.38 -5.90
CA PRO A 294 -39.58 1.21 -4.89
C PRO A 294 -40.26 -0.16 -4.97
N TYR A 295 -40.20 -0.83 -6.13
CA TYR A 295 -40.96 -2.03 -6.50
C TYR A 295 -42.48 -1.83 -6.38
N ILE A 296 -43.27 -2.59 -7.16
CA ILE A 296 -44.74 -2.50 -7.09
C ILE A 296 -45.26 -3.04 -5.74
N LEU A 297 -44.56 -4.01 -5.14
CA LEU A 297 -44.88 -4.55 -3.81
C LEU A 297 -43.91 -3.99 -2.76
N PRO A 298 -44.33 -3.06 -1.90
CA PRO A 298 -43.42 -2.37 -0.96
C PRO A 298 -42.65 -3.31 -0.02
N GLU A 299 -43.24 -4.45 0.34
CA GLU A 299 -42.64 -5.48 1.21
C GLU A 299 -41.40 -6.15 0.60
N PHE A 300 -41.26 -6.11 -0.72
CA PHE A 300 -40.12 -6.66 -1.47
C PHE A 300 -39.32 -5.56 -2.19
N SER A 301 -39.42 -4.33 -1.69
CA SER A 301 -38.75 -3.17 -2.27
C SER A 301 -37.23 -3.29 -2.14
N PRO A 302 -36.47 -3.28 -3.26
CA PRO A 302 -35.02 -3.18 -3.22
C PRO A 302 -34.51 -1.99 -2.41
N LEU A 303 -35.24 -0.87 -2.41
CA LEU A 303 -34.90 0.29 -1.59
C LEU A 303 -34.97 0.00 -0.09
N THR A 304 -36.05 -0.63 0.38
CA THR A 304 -36.19 -0.99 1.79
C THR A 304 -35.11 -1.99 2.21
N THR A 305 -34.86 -3.01 1.38
CA THR A 305 -33.79 -3.99 1.62
C THR A 305 -32.42 -3.31 1.66
N PHE A 306 -32.11 -2.44 0.70
CA PHE A 306 -30.84 -1.72 0.64
C PHE A 306 -30.61 -0.88 1.89
N LYS A 307 -31.61 -0.15 2.36
CA LYS A 307 -31.53 0.64 3.60
C LYS A 307 -31.26 -0.23 4.83
N ALA A 308 -31.94 -1.36 4.95
CA ALA A 308 -31.74 -2.29 6.07
C ALA A 308 -30.32 -2.85 6.07
N LEU A 309 -29.80 -3.26 4.90
CA LEU A 309 -28.45 -3.79 4.76
C LEU A 309 -27.38 -2.71 5.01
N LEU A 310 -27.60 -1.49 4.54
CA LEU A 310 -26.67 -0.38 4.81
C LEU A 310 -26.64 0.00 6.29
N LEU A 311 -27.81 -0.03 6.96
CA LEU A 311 -27.91 0.19 8.39
C LEU A 311 -27.12 -0.87 9.17
N ASP A 312 -27.28 -2.15 8.80
CA ASP A 312 -26.56 -3.27 9.41
C ASP A 312 -25.04 -3.20 9.20
N LEU A 313 -24.60 -2.81 8.00
CA LEU A 313 -23.20 -2.54 7.71
C LEU A 313 -22.64 -1.44 8.62
N ARG A 314 -23.38 -0.33 8.74
CA ARG A 314 -22.99 0.82 9.58
C ARG A 314 -22.88 0.42 11.06
N THR A 315 -23.84 -0.32 11.59
CA THR A 315 -23.81 -0.78 12.98
C THR A 315 -22.66 -1.74 13.21
N THR A 316 -22.45 -2.70 12.31
CA THR A 316 -21.35 -3.67 12.39
C THR A 316 -19.99 -2.99 12.39
N TYR A 317 -19.77 -1.98 11.54
CA TYR A 317 -18.53 -1.21 11.56
C TYR A 317 -18.36 -0.46 12.87
N LEU A 318 -19.39 0.25 13.32
CA LEU A 318 -19.32 1.03 14.55
C LEU A 318 -18.97 0.13 15.74
N ASP A 319 -19.63 -1.01 15.89
CA ASP A 319 -19.38 -1.95 16.99
C ASP A 319 -17.94 -2.49 16.95
N LYS A 320 -17.42 -2.80 15.76
CA LYS A 320 -16.02 -3.23 15.61
C LYS A 320 -15.03 -2.14 15.97
N PHE A 321 -15.25 -0.89 15.55
CA PHE A 321 -14.36 0.22 15.91
C PHE A 321 -14.43 0.57 17.39
N LEU A 322 -15.60 0.47 18.02
CA LEU A 322 -15.76 0.67 19.46
C LEU A 322 -15.08 -0.44 20.28
N SER A 323 -14.92 -1.64 19.71
CA SER A 323 -14.26 -2.78 20.34
C SER A 323 -12.74 -2.81 20.10
N GLU A 324 -12.23 -2.00 19.18
CA GLU A 324 -10.82 -2.00 18.77
C GLU A 324 -9.98 -1.06 19.63
N SER A 325 -8.69 -1.38 19.80
CA SER A 325 -7.76 -0.48 20.50
C SER A 325 -7.45 0.75 19.63
N SER A 326 -7.85 1.93 20.09
CA SER A 326 -7.60 3.20 19.41
C SER A 326 -6.23 3.80 19.79
N LEU A 327 -5.65 4.60 18.88
CA LEU A 327 -4.40 5.32 19.10
C LEU A 327 -4.60 6.53 20.04
N LEU A 328 -5.80 7.10 20.01
CA LEU A 328 -6.25 8.19 20.86
C LEU A 328 -7.57 7.80 21.52
N PRO A 329 -7.88 8.32 22.73
CA PRO A 329 -9.18 8.12 23.34
C PRO A 329 -10.30 8.55 22.39
N LEU A 330 -11.31 7.71 22.22
CA LEU A 330 -12.47 8.04 21.41
C LEU A 330 -13.26 9.17 22.09
N SER A 331 -13.67 10.17 21.30
CA SER A 331 -14.56 11.24 21.76
C SER A 331 -15.95 10.67 22.08
N ASP A 332 -16.65 11.27 23.04
CA ASP A 332 -18.06 10.98 23.31
C ASP A 332 -18.96 11.20 22.07
N SER A 333 -18.53 12.07 21.14
CA SER A 333 -19.23 12.34 19.88
C SER A 333 -18.94 11.32 18.77
N PHE A 334 -17.95 10.43 18.93
CA PHE A 334 -17.44 9.57 17.86
C PHE A 334 -18.56 8.80 17.13
N ALA A 335 -19.48 8.18 17.88
CA ALA A 335 -20.57 7.41 17.30
C ALA A 335 -21.59 8.27 16.53
N ALA A 336 -21.81 9.51 16.95
CA ALA A 336 -22.69 10.45 16.27
C ALA A 336 -22.03 10.98 14.98
N ASP A 337 -20.75 11.36 15.08
CA ASP A 337 -19.94 11.85 13.96
C ASP A 337 -19.73 10.75 12.91
N PHE A 338 -19.51 9.50 13.32
CA PHE A 338 -19.43 8.36 12.41
C PHE A 338 -20.73 8.16 11.63
N LYS A 339 -21.89 8.32 12.28
CA LYS A 339 -23.20 8.13 11.66
C LYS A 339 -23.61 9.27 10.74
N SER A 340 -22.99 10.46 10.88
CA SER A 340 -23.26 11.64 10.05
C SER A 340 -22.43 11.71 8.77
N ILE A 341 -21.50 10.76 8.56
CA ILE A 341 -20.74 10.66 7.32
C ILE A 341 -21.69 10.39 6.15
N ASP A 342 -21.57 11.19 5.09
CA ASP A 342 -22.41 11.16 3.88
C ASP A 342 -22.58 9.77 3.24
N CYS A 343 -21.63 8.85 3.42
CA CYS A 343 -21.75 7.49 2.89
C CYS A 343 -22.89 6.66 3.51
N TRP A 344 -23.47 7.12 4.61
CA TRP A 344 -24.62 6.50 5.27
C TRP A 344 -25.97 7.06 4.83
N ASP A 345 -25.98 8.17 4.09
CA ASP A 345 -27.21 8.83 3.65
C ASP A 345 -27.87 8.02 2.53
N CYS A 346 -29.07 7.51 2.82
CA CYS A 346 -29.84 6.62 1.94
C CYS A 346 -31.24 7.16 1.60
N ASP A 347 -31.54 8.41 1.96
CA ASP A 347 -32.87 9.04 1.84
C ASP A 347 -32.84 10.48 1.30
N PRO A 348 -32.65 10.68 -0.03
CA PRO A 348 -32.26 9.68 -1.03
C PRO A 348 -30.76 9.30 -0.90
N PRO A 349 -30.31 8.21 -1.54
CA PRO A 349 -28.90 7.82 -1.47
C PRO A 349 -27.96 8.88 -2.00
N SER A 350 -26.97 9.25 -1.18
CA SER A 350 -25.90 10.12 -1.60
C SER A 350 -25.00 9.43 -2.64
N ILE A 351 -24.19 10.23 -3.34
CA ILE A 351 -23.18 9.70 -4.27
C ILE A 351 -22.17 8.81 -3.51
N SER A 352 -21.81 9.19 -2.29
CA SER A 352 -20.88 8.43 -1.44
C SER A 352 -21.47 7.08 -1.02
N CYS A 353 -22.75 7.05 -0.66
CA CYS A 353 -23.49 5.82 -0.36
C CYS A 353 -23.53 4.87 -1.57
N LEU A 354 -23.86 5.41 -2.74
CA LEU A 354 -23.90 4.64 -4.00
C LEU A 354 -22.50 4.14 -4.43
N LYS A 355 -21.43 4.82 -4.07
CA LYS A 355 -20.04 4.36 -4.26
C LYS A 355 -19.69 3.23 -3.30
N LEU A 356 -20.03 3.37 -2.02
CA LEU A 356 -19.84 2.33 -1.02
C LEU A 356 -20.58 1.05 -1.42
N ALA A 357 -21.79 1.18 -1.96
CA ALA A 357 -22.57 0.08 -2.54
C ALA A 357 -21.87 -0.62 -3.72
N ARG A 358 -20.99 0.07 -4.45
CA ARG A 358 -20.15 -0.49 -5.52
C ARG A 358 -18.85 -1.11 -5.00
N GLY A 359 -18.57 -0.99 -3.71
CA GLY A 359 -17.31 -1.39 -3.09
C GLY A 359 -16.18 -0.38 -3.23
N LEU A 360 -16.50 0.88 -3.57
CA LEU A 360 -15.55 2.00 -3.57
C LEU A 360 -15.61 2.67 -2.20
N ILE A 361 -14.51 2.64 -1.45
CA ILE A 361 -14.45 3.20 -0.10
C ILE A 361 -14.32 4.72 -0.17
N PRO A 362 -15.25 5.48 0.42
CA PRO A 362 -15.15 6.95 0.46
C PRO A 362 -13.97 7.43 1.29
N ILE A 363 -13.23 8.41 0.78
CA ILE A 363 -12.05 8.95 1.48
C ILE A 363 -12.44 9.63 2.81
N SER A 364 -13.62 10.27 2.86
CA SER A 364 -14.14 10.91 4.07
C SER A 364 -14.33 9.93 5.22
N LEU A 365 -14.70 8.68 4.94
CA LEU A 365 -14.82 7.63 5.94
C LEU A 365 -13.44 7.27 6.52
N THR A 366 -12.45 7.06 5.65
CA THR A 366 -11.10 6.66 6.06
C THR A 366 -10.33 7.81 6.71
N GLU A 367 -10.55 9.06 6.31
CA GLU A 367 -9.96 10.24 6.94
C GLU A 367 -10.52 10.46 8.35
N PHE A 368 -11.85 10.35 8.52
CA PHE A 368 -12.48 10.40 9.84
C PHE A 368 -11.89 9.35 10.78
N LEU A 369 -11.82 8.09 10.33
CA LEU A 369 -11.28 6.98 11.11
C LEU A 369 -9.76 7.11 11.34
N GLY A 370 -9.03 7.70 10.39
CA GLY A 370 -7.59 7.92 10.45
C GLY A 370 -7.15 8.84 11.59
N ASN A 371 -8.06 9.62 12.16
CA ASN A 371 -7.81 10.39 13.37
C ASN A 371 -7.65 9.51 14.63
N TYR A 372 -8.14 8.26 14.60
CA TYR A 372 -8.21 7.39 15.77
C TYR A 372 -7.49 6.05 15.58
N PHE A 373 -7.40 5.54 14.36
CA PHE A 373 -6.91 4.20 14.07
C PHE A 373 -5.82 4.20 12.99
N SER A 374 -4.97 3.19 13.01
CA SER A 374 -3.98 2.98 11.94
C SER A 374 -4.67 2.59 10.63
N SER A 375 -4.07 2.93 9.47
CA SER A 375 -4.62 2.55 8.17
C SER A 375 -4.84 1.05 8.04
N PHE A 376 -3.93 0.23 8.56
CA PHE A 376 -4.09 -1.23 8.53
C PHE A 376 -5.29 -1.71 9.35
N THR A 377 -5.52 -1.13 10.54
CA THR A 377 -6.67 -1.41 11.40
C THR A 377 -7.98 -1.03 10.69
N ILE A 378 -8.02 0.14 10.05
CA ILE A 378 -9.19 0.58 9.29
C ILE A 378 -9.49 -0.41 8.17
N TRP A 379 -8.49 -0.73 7.34
CA TRP A 379 -8.66 -1.62 6.20
C TRP A 379 -9.12 -3.03 6.63
N SER A 380 -8.58 -3.56 7.74
CA SER A 380 -8.93 -4.89 8.24
C SER A 380 -10.35 -4.96 8.81
N ILE A 381 -10.80 -3.90 9.49
CA ILE A 381 -12.16 -3.82 10.03
C ILE A 381 -13.20 -3.67 8.91
N LEU A 382 -12.91 -2.86 7.89
CA LEU A 382 -13.83 -2.61 6.78
C LEU A 382 -14.01 -3.83 5.85
N ASP A 383 -12.95 -4.63 5.65
CA ASP A 383 -12.92 -5.70 4.64
C ASP A 383 -14.04 -6.74 4.77
N THR A 384 -14.16 -7.43 5.91
CA THR A 384 -15.12 -8.53 6.06
C THR A 384 -16.58 -8.06 6.02
N PRO A 385 -17.01 -7.04 6.79
CA PRO A 385 -18.41 -6.60 6.71
C PRO A 385 -18.79 -6.03 5.35
N LEU A 386 -17.86 -5.38 4.63
CA LEU A 386 -18.12 -4.96 3.23
C LEU A 386 -18.36 -6.16 2.31
N TYR A 387 -17.62 -7.25 2.52
CA TYR A 387 -17.82 -8.48 1.76
C TYR A 387 -19.20 -9.08 2.04
N ASP A 388 -19.59 -9.19 3.31
CA ASP A 388 -20.87 -9.73 3.74
C ASP A 388 -22.03 -8.86 3.23
N PHE A 389 -21.91 -7.54 3.33
CA PHE A 389 -22.86 -6.60 2.75
C PHE A 389 -23.05 -6.80 1.24
N HIS A 390 -21.97 -6.93 0.47
CA HIS A 390 -22.09 -7.24 -0.96
C HIS A 390 -22.76 -8.60 -1.21
N PHE A 391 -22.49 -9.59 -0.36
CA PHE A 391 -23.12 -10.91 -0.46
C PHE A 391 -24.62 -10.82 -0.25
N ASP A 392 -25.07 -10.03 0.72
CA ASP A 392 -26.49 -9.78 0.94
C ASP A 392 -27.13 -8.99 -0.20
N LEU A 393 -26.45 -7.98 -0.77
CA LEU A 393 -26.91 -7.31 -1.99
C LEU A 393 -27.07 -8.31 -3.16
N TYR A 394 -26.14 -9.26 -3.28
CA TYR A 394 -26.19 -10.30 -4.30
C TYR A 394 -27.39 -11.22 -4.13
N VAL A 395 -27.60 -11.74 -2.91
CA VAL A 395 -28.65 -12.72 -2.63
C VAL A 395 -30.03 -12.07 -2.59
N GLN A 396 -30.18 -10.96 -1.86
CA GLN A 396 -31.49 -10.40 -1.53
C GLN A 396 -32.03 -9.48 -2.63
N ILE A 397 -31.15 -8.77 -3.35
CA ILE A 397 -31.56 -7.84 -4.41
C ILE A 397 -31.27 -8.43 -5.79
N TRP A 398 -30.00 -8.70 -6.09
CA TRP A 398 -29.59 -9.05 -7.46
C TRP A 398 -30.17 -10.38 -7.95
N LEU A 399 -30.16 -11.43 -7.13
CA LEU A 399 -30.68 -12.74 -7.50
C LEU A 399 -32.20 -12.70 -7.68
N CYS A 400 -32.92 -12.10 -6.73
CA CYS A 400 -34.37 -11.88 -6.79
C CYS A 400 -34.76 -11.13 -8.08
N ARG A 401 -34.09 -9.99 -8.33
CA ARG A 401 -34.27 -9.22 -9.57
C ARG A 401 -33.96 -10.05 -10.81
N SER A 402 -32.89 -10.86 -10.79
CA SER A 402 -32.47 -11.65 -11.96
C SER A 402 -33.47 -12.74 -12.32
N ILE A 403 -34.07 -13.39 -11.32
CA ILE A 403 -35.15 -14.37 -11.50
C ILE A 403 -36.36 -13.69 -12.12
N PHE A 404 -36.83 -12.58 -11.52
CA PHE A 404 -37.96 -11.81 -12.05
C PHE A 404 -37.70 -11.37 -13.50
N PHE A 405 -36.53 -10.80 -13.76
CA PHE A 405 -36.14 -10.30 -15.08
C PHE A 405 -36.07 -11.41 -16.13
N HIS A 406 -35.72 -12.65 -15.75
CA HIS A 406 -35.76 -13.80 -16.65
C HIS A 406 -37.19 -14.12 -17.11
N HIS A 407 -38.15 -14.12 -16.20
CA HIS A 407 -39.56 -14.34 -16.53
C HIS A 407 -40.14 -13.18 -17.33
N TRP A 408 -39.84 -11.95 -16.93
CA TRP A 408 -40.26 -10.75 -17.65
C TRP A 408 -39.75 -10.75 -19.10
N LYS A 409 -38.46 -11.06 -19.35
CA LYS A 409 -37.92 -11.20 -20.71
C LYS A 409 -38.63 -12.25 -21.55
N SER A 410 -39.01 -13.37 -20.91
CA SER A 410 -39.71 -14.46 -21.59
C SER A 410 -41.12 -14.01 -22.00
N ALA A 411 -41.80 -13.22 -21.15
CA ALA A 411 -43.07 -12.59 -21.48
C ALA A 411 -42.97 -11.57 -22.64
N GLN A 412 -41.82 -10.90 -22.78
CA GLN A 412 -41.51 -10.04 -23.93
C GLN A 412 -41.11 -10.82 -25.20
N GLY A 413 -41.15 -12.15 -25.19
CA GLY A 413 -40.82 -13.00 -26.34
C GLY A 413 -39.32 -13.14 -26.64
N ILE A 414 -38.43 -12.71 -25.74
CA ILE A 414 -36.98 -12.75 -25.97
C ILE A 414 -36.42 -14.16 -25.72
N THR A 415 -36.18 -14.92 -26.80
CA THR A 415 -35.68 -16.29 -26.72
C THR A 415 -34.14 -16.39 -26.59
N LYS A 416 -33.63 -17.55 -26.13
CA LYS A 416 -32.18 -17.83 -26.12
C LYS A 416 -31.56 -17.77 -27.53
N LYS A 417 -32.30 -18.21 -28.55
CA LYS A 417 -31.85 -18.18 -29.96
C LYS A 417 -31.59 -16.75 -30.44
N MET A 418 -32.50 -15.81 -30.12
CA MET A 418 -32.34 -14.38 -30.44
C MET A 418 -31.14 -13.74 -29.75
N LYS A 419 -30.78 -14.21 -28.54
CA LYS A 419 -29.58 -13.72 -27.83
C LYS A 419 -28.28 -14.19 -28.46
N LEU A 420 -28.29 -15.36 -29.13
CA LEU A 420 -27.12 -16.00 -29.76
C LEU A 420 -26.95 -15.63 -31.23
N SER A 421 -28.01 -15.20 -31.92
CA SER A 421 -27.92 -14.71 -33.29
C SER A 421 -27.11 -13.41 -33.32
N ALA A 422 -25.95 -13.43 -33.97
CA ALA A 422 -25.09 -12.28 -34.21
C ALA A 422 -25.65 -11.28 -35.26
N LEU A 423 -26.88 -11.49 -35.73
CA LEU A 423 -27.49 -10.73 -36.82
C LEU A 423 -28.53 -9.74 -36.28
N GLY A 424 -28.10 -8.50 -36.07
CA GLY A 424 -28.94 -7.38 -36.47
C GLY A 424 -28.65 -7.12 -37.95
N PRO A 425 -29.65 -6.87 -38.82
CA PRO A 425 -29.37 -6.33 -40.14
C PRO A 425 -28.56 -5.04 -39.94
N SER A 426 -27.52 -4.86 -40.75
CA SER A 426 -26.79 -3.61 -40.90
C SER A 426 -27.73 -2.54 -41.46
N SER A 427 -28.60 -2.00 -40.61
CA SER A 427 -29.29 -0.76 -40.89
C SER A 427 -28.31 0.38 -40.65
N ILE A 428 -27.58 0.70 -41.71
CA ILE A 428 -27.13 2.06 -41.99
C ILE A 428 -28.40 2.92 -42.03
N PHE A 429 -28.78 3.48 -40.89
CA PHE A 429 -29.63 4.66 -40.86
C PHE A 429 -28.79 5.76 -40.23
N GLN A 430 -28.49 6.76 -41.06
CA GLN A 430 -27.90 8.03 -40.67
C GLN A 430 -28.67 8.58 -39.45
N LEU A 431 -27.99 8.67 -38.30
CA LEU A 431 -28.42 9.57 -37.25
C LEU A 431 -27.67 10.89 -37.46
N SER A 432 -28.24 11.73 -38.32
CA SER A 432 -27.93 13.16 -38.34
C SER A 432 -28.49 13.79 -37.07
N SER A 433 -27.65 14.62 -36.44
CA SER A 433 -27.98 15.74 -35.54
C SER A 433 -28.87 15.44 -34.34
N TYR A 434 -28.25 15.23 -33.16
CA TYR A 434 -28.45 16.04 -31.95
C TYR A 434 -27.43 15.56 -30.90
N ILE A 435 -26.18 16.02 -31.07
CA ILE A 435 -25.14 15.95 -30.03
C ILE A 435 -25.18 17.30 -29.31
N PRO A 436 -25.45 17.37 -28.00
CA PRO A 436 -25.07 18.53 -27.21
C PRO A 436 -23.53 18.60 -27.18
N PRO A 437 -22.93 19.76 -27.48
CA PRO A 437 -21.49 19.87 -27.66
C PRO A 437 -20.82 19.89 -26.29
N ASP A 438 -20.39 18.73 -25.81
CA ASP A 438 -19.35 18.60 -24.79
C ASP A 438 -18.63 17.25 -24.96
N SER A 439 -18.17 17.01 -26.19
CA SER A 439 -17.18 15.99 -26.50
C SER A 439 -16.05 16.59 -27.32
N LEU A 440 -15.45 17.65 -26.76
CA LEU A 440 -14.03 17.83 -27.00
C LEU A 440 -13.36 16.59 -26.41
N THR A 441 -12.81 15.75 -27.29
CA THR A 441 -11.69 14.87 -26.95
C THR A 441 -10.79 15.63 -25.97
N PRO A 442 -10.65 15.17 -24.71
CA PRO A 442 -9.53 15.61 -23.94
C PRO A 442 -8.33 15.05 -24.70
N SER A 443 -7.51 15.94 -25.27
CA SER A 443 -6.08 15.66 -25.46
C SER A 443 -5.64 14.79 -24.30
N LEU A 444 -4.86 13.73 -24.55
CA LEU A 444 -4.11 12.97 -23.55
C LEU A 444 -3.73 13.87 -22.38
N ALA A 445 -4.63 13.99 -21.41
CA ALA A 445 -4.44 14.79 -20.24
C ALA A 445 -3.58 13.83 -19.45
N THR A 446 -2.29 14.08 -19.51
CA THR A 446 -1.30 13.57 -18.59
C THR A 446 -1.91 13.67 -17.19
N VAL A 447 -2.57 12.59 -16.77
CA VAL A 447 -2.68 12.24 -15.36
C VAL A 447 -1.25 12.33 -14.90
N SER A 448 -0.98 13.33 -14.05
CA SER A 448 0.35 13.66 -13.60
C SER A 448 1.08 12.35 -13.29
N SER A 449 2.18 12.10 -14.00
CA SER A 449 3.05 10.96 -13.74
C SER A 449 3.52 10.93 -12.29
N ASP A 450 3.32 12.03 -11.55
CA ASP A 450 3.84 12.24 -10.21
C ASP A 450 3.03 11.49 -9.15
N SER A 451 1.79 11.03 -9.40
CA SER A 451 0.99 10.46 -8.30
C SER A 451 1.52 9.09 -7.80
N TRP A 452 1.78 8.14 -8.70
CA TRP A 452 2.31 6.83 -8.32
C TRP A 452 3.82 6.89 -8.03
N VAL A 453 4.53 7.79 -8.72
CA VAL A 453 5.97 8.06 -8.52
C VAL A 453 6.20 8.63 -7.12
N SER A 454 5.41 9.61 -6.70
CA SER A 454 5.43 10.17 -5.33
C SER A 454 5.04 9.13 -4.28
N TRP A 455 4.05 8.28 -4.56
CA TRP A 455 3.66 7.22 -3.63
C TRP A 455 4.80 6.23 -3.37
N VAL A 456 5.45 5.72 -4.43
CA VAL A 456 6.58 4.80 -4.32
C VAL A 456 7.79 5.47 -3.66
N SER A 457 8.08 6.74 -3.99
CA SER A 457 9.12 7.52 -3.33
C SER A 457 8.83 7.73 -1.84
N SER A 458 7.58 7.98 -1.45
CA SER A 458 7.18 8.12 -0.05
C SER A 458 7.40 6.82 0.73
N SER A 459 7.10 5.65 0.15
CA SER A 459 7.40 4.36 0.78
C SER A 459 8.90 4.14 0.98
N ILE A 460 9.74 4.63 0.06
CA ILE A 460 11.21 4.57 0.19
C ILE A 460 11.70 5.47 1.35
N ILE A 461 11.17 6.69 1.44
CA ILE A 461 11.57 7.67 2.45
C ILE A 461 11.06 7.28 3.85
N ARG A 462 9.81 6.81 3.96
CA ARG A 462 9.14 6.59 5.24
C ARG A 462 9.17 5.15 5.76
N GLY A 463 9.71 4.20 4.98
CA GLY A 463 9.90 2.81 5.44
C GLY A 463 8.76 1.83 5.15
N GLY A 464 7.94 2.09 4.12
CA GLY A 464 6.80 1.24 3.73
C GLY A 464 5.58 1.40 4.65
N SER A 465 4.39 1.32 4.06
CA SER A 465 3.09 1.36 4.75
C SER A 465 2.75 0.05 5.45
#